data_AF-A0A8T4TJS5-F1
#
_entry.id   AF-A0A8T4TJS5-F1
#
_cell.length_a   1.000
_cell.length_b   1.000
_cell.length_c   1.000
_cell.angle_alpha   90.00
_cell.angle_beta   90.00
_cell.angle_gamma   90.00
#
_symmetry.space_group_name_H-M   'P 1'
#
loop_
_entity.id
_entity.type
_entity.pdbx_description
1 polymer ?
#
loop_
_entity_poly.entity_id
_entity_poly.type
_entity_poly.pdbx_seq_one_letter_code
_entity_poly.pdbx_strand_id
1 'polypeptide(L)'
;KTKLPVYVANPLTNKITVISRQEVEDYEKKKRGKLLKFLYSTRVGILVSTKPGQENMRLAHLIKEKLNKESFIFISNTLNPSSLEDYPDVKYWINTSCSRIENSKIINYEDIPREFLEVEHKSKSFKPNLIKTR
;
A
#
# COMPACT_ATOMS: atom_id res chain seq x y z
N LYS A 1 -3.12 -9.13 13.96
CA LYS A 1 -3.46 -8.18 15.06
C LYS A 1 -3.75 -8.98 16.32
N THR A 2 -3.31 -8.50 17.48
CA THR A 2 -3.29 -9.27 18.74
C THR A 2 -4.69 -9.57 19.31
N LYS A 3 -5.71 -8.75 19.02
CA LYS A 3 -7.09 -8.85 19.55
C LYS A 3 -7.20 -8.77 21.08
N LEU A 4 -6.10 -8.50 21.76
CA LEU A 4 -6.05 -8.31 23.20
C LEU A 4 -6.49 -6.89 23.57
N PRO A 5 -7.05 -6.67 24.77
CA PRO A 5 -7.25 -5.33 25.31
C PRO A 5 -5.94 -4.54 25.33
N VAL A 6 -5.98 -3.29 24.89
CA VAL A 6 -4.81 -2.40 24.85
C VAL A 6 -5.03 -1.23 25.80
N TYR A 7 -4.15 -1.13 26.80
CA TYR A 7 -4.11 -0.02 27.75
C TYR A 7 -3.04 0.97 27.30
N VAL A 8 -3.37 2.26 27.32
CA VAL A 8 -2.49 3.37 26.94
C VAL A 8 -2.26 4.24 28.18
N ALA A 9 -1.05 4.16 28.72
CA ALA A 9 -0.59 5.03 29.81
C ALA A 9 0.12 6.26 29.22
N ASN A 10 -0.46 7.44 29.36
CA ASN A 10 0.14 8.68 28.87
C ASN A 10 0.98 9.34 30.00
N PRO A 11 2.32 9.41 29.87
CA PRO A 11 3.20 9.89 30.92
C PRO A 11 3.15 11.40 31.15
N LEU A 12 2.61 12.17 30.18
CA LEU A 12 2.49 13.63 30.30
C LEU A 12 1.24 14.04 31.06
N THR A 13 0.18 13.23 30.96
CA THR A 13 -1.12 13.51 31.61
C THR A 13 -1.40 12.63 32.82
N ASN A 14 -0.55 11.62 33.08
CA ASN A 14 -0.74 10.59 34.10
C ASN A 14 -2.09 9.86 33.99
N LYS A 15 -2.67 9.79 32.80
CA LYS A 15 -3.94 9.08 32.53
C LYS A 15 -3.68 7.73 31.89
N ILE A 16 -4.44 6.74 32.34
CA ILE A 16 -4.56 5.43 31.68
C ILE A 16 -5.89 5.39 30.95
N THR A 17 -5.85 5.09 29.66
CA THR A 17 -7.03 4.91 28.82
C THR A 17 -7.01 3.52 28.21
N VAL A 18 -8.16 3.02 27.78
CA VAL A 18 -8.28 1.74 27.10
C VAL A 18 -8.77 2.02 25.69
N ILE A 19 -8.11 1.42 24.69
CA ILE A 19 -8.61 1.49 23.32
C ILE A 19 -9.95 0.78 23.27
N SER A 20 -11.01 1.52 22.99
CA SER A 20 -12.37 1.00 22.96
C SER A 20 -12.61 0.10 21.74
N ARG A 21 -13.61 -0.79 21.84
CA ARG A 21 -14.04 -1.60 20.70
C ARG A 21 -14.50 -0.71 19.53
N GLN A 22 -15.20 0.38 19.84
CA GLN A 22 -15.69 1.33 18.85
C GLN A 22 -14.54 1.96 18.05
N GLU A 23 -13.46 2.40 18.71
CA GLU A 23 -12.28 2.94 18.02
C GLU A 23 -11.63 1.93 17.07
N VAL A 24 -11.53 0.66 17.50
CA VAL A 24 -11.02 -0.41 16.66
C VAL A 24 -11.94 -0.62 15.45
N GLU A 25 -13.25 -0.70 15.67
CA GLU A 25 -14.22 -0.89 14.59
C GLU A 25 -14.22 0.25 13.57
N ASP A 26 -14.12 1.49 14.02
CA ASP A 26 -14.07 2.65 13.14
C ASP A 26 -12.78 2.70 12.34
N TYR A 27 -11.66 2.28 12.93
CA TYR A 27 -10.41 2.10 12.21
C TYR A 27 -10.51 0.99 11.15
N GLU A 28 -11.11 -0.16 11.47
CA GLU A 28 -11.35 -1.24 10.51
C GLU A 28 -12.29 -0.81 9.37
N LYS A 29 -13.35 -0.06 9.67
CA LYS A 29 -14.26 0.50 8.66
C LYS A 29 -13.51 1.42 7.70
N LYS A 30 -12.63 2.29 8.20
CA LYS A 30 -11.78 3.16 7.36
C LYS A 30 -10.87 2.33 6.45
N LYS A 31 -10.25 1.27 6.96
CA LYS A 31 -9.43 0.34 6.15
C LYS A 31 -10.22 -0.33 5.04
N ARG A 32 -11.41 -0.86 5.36
CA ARG A 32 -12.30 -1.46 4.35
C ARG A 32 -12.70 -0.45 3.27
N GLY A 33 -13.01 0.79 3.66
CA GLY A 33 -13.29 1.87 2.73
C GLY A 33 -12.12 2.19 1.78
N LYS A 34 -10.88 2.20 2.30
CA LYS A 34 -9.67 2.36 1.48
C LYS A 34 -9.48 1.19 0.51
N LEU A 35 -9.67 -0.05 1.00
CA LEU A 35 -9.59 -1.26 0.18
C LEU A 35 -10.60 -1.24 -0.97
N LEU A 36 -11.85 -0.88 -0.71
CA LEU A 36 -12.87 -0.77 -1.76
C LEU A 36 -12.47 0.24 -2.84
N LYS A 37 -12.01 1.44 -2.44
CA LYS A 37 -11.53 2.46 -3.39
C LYS A 37 -10.36 1.96 -4.24
N PHE A 38 -9.41 1.25 -3.63
CA PHE A 38 -8.33 0.58 -4.35
C PHE A 38 -8.86 -0.45 -5.37
N LEU A 39 -9.78 -1.32 -4.96
CA LEU A 39 -10.33 -2.37 -5.83
C LEU A 39 -11.07 -1.79 -7.05
N TYR A 40 -11.79 -0.68 -6.89
CA TYR A 40 -12.47 0.01 -7.99
C TYR A 40 -11.55 0.84 -8.88
N SER A 41 -10.35 1.18 -8.43
CA SER A 41 -9.41 1.98 -9.23
C SER A 41 -8.85 1.18 -10.41
N THR A 42 -8.80 1.81 -11.59
CA THR A 42 -8.26 1.20 -12.82
C THR A 42 -6.75 1.46 -12.95
N ARG A 43 -6.33 2.66 -12.54
CA ARG A 43 -4.95 3.15 -12.56
C ARG A 43 -4.45 3.44 -11.16
N VAL A 44 -3.31 2.84 -10.80
CA VAL A 44 -2.73 2.95 -9.46
C VAL A 44 -1.25 3.35 -9.48
N GLY A 45 -0.83 4.09 -8.47
CA GLY A 45 0.57 4.42 -8.23
C GLY A 45 1.12 3.61 -7.06
N ILE A 46 2.34 3.10 -7.17
CA ILE A 46 3.05 2.36 -6.13
C ILE A 46 4.16 3.25 -5.61
N LEU A 47 4.07 3.63 -4.34
CA LEU A 47 4.95 4.61 -3.69
C LEU A 47 6.11 3.89 -3.01
N VAL A 48 7.34 4.25 -3.39
CA VAL A 48 8.59 3.77 -2.79
C VAL A 48 9.38 4.94 -2.24
N SER A 49 9.89 4.80 -1.01
CA SER A 49 10.81 5.78 -0.44
C SER A 49 12.26 5.44 -0.77
N THR A 50 13.12 6.43 -1.00
CA THR A 50 14.58 6.23 -1.06
C THR A 50 15.26 6.29 0.32
N LYS A 51 14.50 6.49 1.40
CA LYS A 51 15.06 6.55 2.76
C LYS A 51 15.58 5.16 3.18
N PRO A 52 16.81 5.06 3.70
CA PRO A 52 17.33 3.80 4.24
C PRO A 52 16.36 3.20 5.26
N GLY A 53 16.05 1.90 5.11
CA GLY A 53 15.08 1.19 5.96
C GLY A 53 13.60 1.35 5.58
N GLN A 54 13.27 2.23 4.64
CA GLN A 54 11.91 2.37 4.06
C GLN A 54 11.88 2.06 2.55
N GLU A 55 13.04 1.84 1.95
CA GLU A 55 13.16 1.44 0.56
C GLU A 55 12.70 0.00 0.37
N ASN A 56 11.70 -0.19 -0.48
CA ASN A 56 11.15 -1.50 -0.80
C ASN A 56 10.88 -1.68 -2.30
N MET A 57 11.88 -1.36 -3.13
CA MET A 57 11.78 -1.46 -4.58
C MET A 57 11.41 -2.87 -5.07
N ARG A 58 11.96 -3.92 -4.43
CA ARG A 58 11.63 -5.31 -4.77
C ARG A 58 10.15 -5.61 -4.60
N LEU A 59 9.55 -5.16 -3.49
CA LEU A 59 8.12 -5.32 -3.25
C LEU A 59 7.30 -4.54 -4.28
N ALA A 60 7.68 -3.32 -4.60
CA ALA A 60 6.98 -2.51 -5.59
C ALA A 60 6.95 -3.17 -6.98
N HIS A 61 8.07 -3.78 -7.40
CA HIS A 61 8.11 -4.57 -8.64
C HIS A 61 7.20 -5.79 -8.58
N LEU A 62 7.24 -6.57 -7.50
CA LEU A 62 6.36 -7.74 -7.33
C LEU A 62 4.87 -7.35 -7.38
N ILE A 63 4.49 -6.25 -6.71
CA ILE A 63 3.12 -5.74 -6.74
C ILE A 63 2.75 -5.33 -8.17
N LYS A 64 3.62 -4.59 -8.86
CA LYS A 64 3.38 -4.17 -10.25
C LYS A 64 3.15 -5.36 -11.19
N GLU A 65 3.92 -6.44 -11.04
CA GLU A 65 3.79 -7.65 -11.86
C GLU A 65 2.50 -8.42 -11.59
N LYS A 66 2.08 -8.50 -10.32
CA LYS A 66 0.92 -9.29 -9.94
C LYS A 66 -0.40 -8.51 -9.90
N LEU A 67 -0.38 -7.20 -10.12
CA LEU A 67 -1.60 -6.42 -10.23
C LEU A 67 -2.20 -6.54 -11.62
N ASN A 68 -3.45 -6.97 -11.71
CA ASN A 68 -4.24 -6.87 -12.94
C ASN A 68 -4.84 -5.46 -13.13
N LYS A 69 -4.01 -4.42 -12.93
CA LYS A 69 -4.36 -3.00 -13.03
C LYS A 69 -3.19 -2.25 -13.65
N GLU A 70 -3.49 -1.17 -14.35
CA GLU A 70 -2.44 -0.29 -14.86
C GLU A 70 -1.75 0.38 -13.68
N SER A 71 -0.45 0.10 -13.51
CA SER A 71 0.29 0.45 -12.30
C SER A 71 1.61 1.14 -12.64
N PHE A 72 2.01 2.13 -11.84
CA PHE A 72 3.24 2.90 -12.05
C PHE A 72 4.02 2.99 -10.74
N ILE A 73 5.34 2.85 -10.77
CA ILE A 73 6.18 2.99 -9.59
C ILE A 73 6.63 4.45 -9.50
N PHE A 74 6.45 5.05 -8.33
CA PHE A 74 6.87 6.41 -8.01
C PHE A 74 7.87 6.36 -6.87
N ILE A 75 9.02 6.96 -7.10
CA ILE A 75 10.14 6.95 -6.17
C ILE A 75 10.34 8.38 -5.66
N SER A 76 10.39 8.55 -4.34
CA SER A 76 10.69 9.84 -3.72
C SER A 76 11.42 9.65 -2.40
N ASN A 77 12.28 10.60 -2.01
CA ASN A 77 12.83 10.62 -0.66
C ASN A 77 11.74 10.99 0.36
N THR A 78 11.08 12.12 0.13
CA THR A 78 10.00 12.63 0.98
C THR A 78 8.69 12.60 0.21
N LEU A 79 7.76 11.78 0.69
CA LEU A 79 6.43 11.74 0.12
C LEU A 79 5.62 12.94 0.64
N ASN A 80 5.28 13.84 -0.26
CA ASN A 80 4.31 14.90 -0.01
C ASN A 80 2.96 14.49 -0.64
N PRO A 81 1.88 14.29 0.13
CA PRO A 81 0.59 13.93 -0.45
C PRO A 81 0.06 14.92 -1.50
N SER A 82 0.44 16.21 -1.43
CA SER A 82 0.02 17.21 -2.42
C SER A 82 0.62 16.95 -3.80
N SER A 83 1.85 16.42 -3.90
CA SER A 83 2.46 16.12 -5.21
C SER A 83 1.83 14.91 -5.90
N LEU A 84 0.94 14.18 -5.22
CA LEU A 84 0.17 13.10 -5.84
C LEU A 84 -0.95 13.65 -6.72
N GLU A 85 -1.36 14.91 -6.52
CA GLU A 85 -2.40 15.56 -7.32
C GLU A 85 -1.92 15.92 -8.73
N ASP A 86 -0.60 16.02 -8.92
CA ASP A 86 0.05 16.26 -10.21
C ASP A 86 -0.16 15.09 -11.20
N TYR A 87 -0.62 13.94 -10.71
CA TYR A 87 -0.90 12.73 -11.49
C TYR A 87 -2.40 12.39 -11.47
N PRO A 88 -3.27 13.20 -12.11
CA PRO A 88 -4.73 13.05 -12.00
C PRO A 88 -5.26 11.73 -12.58
N ASP A 89 -4.50 11.08 -13.46
CA ASP A 89 -4.82 9.77 -14.02
C ASP A 89 -4.63 8.63 -13.02
N VAL A 90 -3.79 8.82 -11.99
CA VAL A 90 -3.60 7.86 -10.91
C VAL A 90 -4.70 8.06 -9.87
N LYS A 91 -5.68 7.15 -9.87
CA LYS A 91 -6.88 7.28 -9.03
C LYS A 91 -6.65 6.84 -7.59
N TYR A 92 -5.68 5.97 -7.37
CA TYR A 92 -5.39 5.44 -6.04
C TYR A 92 -3.92 5.03 -5.88
N TRP A 93 -3.45 5.02 -4.64
CA TRP A 93 -2.02 4.86 -4.34
C TRP A 93 -1.79 3.71 -3.36
N ILE A 94 -0.79 2.88 -3.65
CA ILE A 94 -0.30 1.81 -2.79
C ILE A 94 0.97 2.31 -2.13
N ASN A 95 0.99 2.35 -0.80
CA ASN A 95 2.17 2.69 -0.03
C ASN A 95 2.95 1.42 0.32
N THR A 96 4.18 1.32 -0.19
CA THR A 96 5.15 0.27 0.17
C THR A 96 6.26 0.75 1.10
N SER A 97 6.18 2.01 1.54
CA SER A 97 7.16 2.69 2.38
C SER A 97 6.74 2.69 3.86
N CYS A 98 6.80 3.84 4.54
CA CYS A 98 6.38 3.94 5.94
C CYS A 98 4.85 3.87 6.08
N SER A 99 4.34 2.85 6.79
CA SER A 99 2.90 2.63 7.01
C SER A 99 2.17 3.75 7.77
N ARG A 100 2.91 4.67 8.41
CA ARG A 100 2.36 5.86 9.07
C ARG A 100 1.85 6.92 8.09
N ILE A 101 2.21 6.81 6.81
CA ILE A 101 1.70 7.70 5.78
C ILE A 101 0.24 7.31 5.49
N GLU A 102 -0.68 8.15 5.91
CA GLU A 102 -2.10 7.96 5.67
C GLU A 102 -2.71 9.13 4.87
N ASN A 103 -3.46 8.80 3.84
CA ASN A 103 -4.34 9.74 3.13
C ASN A 103 -5.61 8.97 2.69
N SER A 104 -6.67 9.70 2.38
CA SER A 104 -7.91 9.16 1.80
C SER A 104 -7.71 8.38 0.48
N LYS A 105 -6.68 8.75 -0.30
CA LYS A 105 -6.34 8.13 -1.60
C LYS A 105 -5.19 7.11 -1.52
N ILE A 106 -4.72 6.78 -0.31
CA ILE A 106 -3.58 5.87 -0.09
C ILE A 106 -4.04 4.65 0.72
N ILE A 107 -3.66 3.46 0.26
CA ILE A 107 -3.73 2.21 1.02
C ILE A 107 -2.32 1.69 1.29
N ASN A 108 -2.08 1.22 2.51
CA ASN A 108 -0.84 0.54 2.84
C ASN A 108 -0.85 -0.88 2.25
N TYR A 109 0.29 -1.34 1.73
CA TYR A 109 0.40 -2.69 1.16
C TYR A 109 -0.08 -3.77 2.14
N GLU A 110 0.21 -3.64 3.44
CA GLU A 110 -0.19 -4.64 4.44
C GLU A 110 -1.71 -4.76 4.64
N ASP A 111 -2.46 -3.76 4.17
CA ASP A 111 -3.92 -3.73 4.24
C ASP A 111 -4.61 -4.29 3.00
N ILE A 112 -3.84 -4.72 1.99
CA ILE A 112 -4.35 -5.38 0.79
C ILE A 112 -4.26 -6.90 0.99
N PRO A 113 -5.40 -7.61 1.06
CA PRO A 113 -5.39 -9.07 1.10
C PRO A 113 -4.69 -9.67 -0.13
N ARG A 114 -3.96 -10.76 0.06
CA ARG A 114 -3.09 -11.35 -0.97
C ARG A 114 -3.86 -11.81 -2.19
N GLU A 115 -5.11 -12.21 -1.99
CA GLU A 115 -6.01 -12.68 -3.05
C GLU A 115 -6.29 -11.60 -4.10
N PHE A 116 -6.18 -10.32 -3.73
CA PHE A 116 -6.33 -9.19 -4.66
C PHE A 116 -5.03 -8.79 -5.35
N LEU A 117 -3.91 -9.40 -4.95
CA LEU A 117 -2.59 -9.20 -5.51
C LEU A 117 -2.13 -10.43 -6.30
N GLU A 118 -2.93 -11.48 -6.46
CA GLU A 118 -2.55 -12.67 -7.19
C GLU A 118 -3.38 -12.75 -8.47
N VAL A 119 -2.72 -12.57 -9.63
CA VAL A 119 -3.31 -13.00 -10.90
C VAL A 119 -3.09 -14.51 -11.00
N GLU A 120 -4.15 -15.29 -11.18
CA GLU A 120 -4.00 -16.62 -11.76
C GLU A 120 -3.42 -16.46 -13.17
N HIS A 121 -2.11 -16.70 -13.31
CA HIS A 121 -1.47 -16.73 -14.61
C HIS A 121 -2.05 -17.90 -15.42
N LYS A 122 -3.06 -17.65 -16.25
CA LYS A 122 -3.28 -18.49 -17.44
C LYS A 122 -2.09 -18.26 -18.38
N SER A 123 -1.14 -19.18 -18.28
CA SER A 123 0.09 -19.32 -19.07
C SER A 123 0.10 -18.58 -20.42
N LYS A 124 1.05 -17.65 -20.59
CA LYS A 124 1.69 -17.43 -21.89
C LYS A 124 3.18 -17.76 -21.72
N SER A 125 3.59 -18.83 -22.37
CA SER A 125 4.97 -19.31 -22.41
C SER A 125 5.91 -18.18 -22.84
N PHE A 126 6.80 -17.76 -21.95
CA PHE A 126 7.94 -16.93 -22.32
C PHE A 126 8.96 -17.82 -23.05
N LYS A 127 9.16 -17.60 -24.35
CA LYS A 127 10.30 -18.16 -25.10
C LYS A 127 11.36 -17.08 -25.20
N PRO A 128 12.48 -17.15 -24.44
CA PRO A 128 13.58 -16.21 -24.61
C PRO A 128 14.22 -16.45 -25.98
N ASN A 129 14.21 -15.43 -26.83
CA ASN A 129 15.02 -15.42 -28.04
C ASN A 129 16.49 -15.34 -27.62
N LEU A 130 17.22 -16.44 -27.77
CA LEU A 130 18.68 -16.47 -27.69
C LEU A 130 19.24 -15.54 -28.77
N ILE A 131 19.83 -14.43 -28.32
CA ILE A 131 20.63 -13.54 -29.16
C ILE A 131 21.83 -14.38 -29.64
N LYS A 132 21.84 -14.74 -30.92
CA LYS A 132 23.03 -15.30 -31.57
C LYS A 132 24.05 -14.17 -31.70
N THR A 133 25.06 -14.17 -30.84
CA THR A 133 26.30 -13.41 -31.04
C THR A 133 26.94 -13.88 -32.35
N ARG A 134 27.29 -12.90 -33.20
CA ARG A 134 28.08 -13.10 -34.42
C ARG A 134 29.53 -13.42 -34.09
#